data_AF-A0A8X8KC49-F1
#
_entry.id   AF-A0A8X8KC49-F1
#
_cell.length_a   1.000
_cell.length_b   1.000
_cell.length_c   1.000
_cell.angle_alpha   90.00
_cell.angle_beta   90.00
_cell.angle_gamma   90.00
#
_symmetry.space_group_name_H-M   'P 1'
#
loop_
_entity.id
_entity.type
_entity.pdbx_description
1 polymer ?
#
loop_
_entity_poly.entity_id
_entity_poly.type
_entity_poly.pdbx_seq_one_letter_code
_entity_poly.pdbx_strand_id
1 'polypeptide(L)'
;MSIDNLLDRVWTSKYTCNEFACEAWQQITGEDLTQRLNDFLNGHAGFDVLEEPISPCIVFFLNGKESPTHVGVFFEDKLLHLSRRGAQYVPLEIIKMGFRQTRYYT
;
A
#
# COMPACT_ATOMS: atom_id res chain seq x y z
N MET A 1 -8.03 13.89 -9.87
CA MET A 1 -6.72 13.45 -10.42
C MET A 1 -6.94 12.06 -10.98
N SER A 2 -6.37 11.73 -12.14
CA SER A 2 -6.45 10.35 -12.67
C SER A 2 -5.23 9.58 -12.17
N ILE A 3 -5.49 8.38 -11.64
CA ILE A 3 -4.48 7.39 -11.23
C ILE A 3 -4.40 6.23 -12.23
N ASP A 4 -5.09 6.34 -13.38
CA ASP A 4 -5.21 5.26 -14.36
C ASP A 4 -3.84 4.85 -14.92
N ASN A 5 -2.90 5.80 -15.01
CA ASN A 5 -1.50 5.55 -15.41
C ASN A 5 -0.76 4.58 -14.48
N LEU A 6 -1.21 4.42 -13.23
CA LEU A 6 -0.61 3.49 -12.28
C LEU A 6 -1.03 2.04 -12.57
N LEU A 7 -2.13 1.82 -13.31
CA LEU A 7 -2.63 0.48 -13.60
C LEU A 7 -1.80 -0.27 -14.65
N ASP A 8 -0.98 0.44 -15.43
CA ASP A 8 -0.02 -0.15 -16.37
C ASP A 8 1.26 -0.65 -15.70
N ARG A 9 1.40 -0.48 -14.37
CA ARG A 9 2.61 -0.88 -13.64
C ARG A 9 2.69 -2.39 -13.47
N VAL A 10 3.90 -2.92 -13.68
CA VAL A 10 4.20 -4.36 -13.62
C VAL A 10 5.26 -4.62 -12.56
N TRP A 11 5.05 -5.69 -11.79
CA TRP A 11 5.99 -6.11 -10.76
C TRP A 11 7.31 -6.57 -11.37
N THR A 12 8.43 -6.11 -10.81
CA THR A 12 9.78 -6.60 -11.12
C THR A 12 10.58 -6.75 -9.84
N SER A 13 11.76 -7.39 -9.90
CA SER A 13 12.66 -7.49 -8.74
C SER A 13 13.20 -6.14 -8.26
N LYS A 14 13.10 -5.08 -9.07
CA LYS A 14 13.52 -3.71 -8.73
C LYS A 14 12.34 -2.76 -8.47
N TYR A 15 11.11 -3.26 -8.62
CA TYR A 15 9.90 -2.46 -8.53
C TYR A 15 8.77 -3.35 -7.97
N THR A 16 8.60 -3.27 -6.66
CA THR A 16 7.71 -4.12 -5.88
C THR A 16 6.50 -3.34 -5.38
N CYS A 17 5.70 -3.95 -4.51
CA CYS A 17 4.57 -3.28 -3.88
C CYS A 17 4.98 -2.05 -3.05
N ASN A 18 6.19 -2.03 -2.49
CA ASN A 18 6.70 -0.89 -1.72
C ASN A 18 6.93 0.33 -2.61
N GLU A 19 7.70 0.18 -3.68
CA GLU A 19 7.99 1.26 -4.64
C GLU A 19 6.71 1.78 -5.29
N PHE A 20 5.80 0.87 -5.64
CA PHE A 20 4.50 1.21 -6.18
C PHE A 20 3.63 1.99 -5.18
N ALA A 21 3.61 1.59 -3.90
CA ALA A 21 2.87 2.32 -2.88
C ALA A 21 3.41 3.74 -2.68
N CYS A 22 4.73 3.94 -2.73
CA CYS A 22 5.34 5.27 -2.68
C CYS A 22 4.96 6.13 -3.89
N GLU A 23 5.03 5.57 -5.11
CA GLU A 23 4.65 6.27 -6.34
C GLU A 23 3.15 6.66 -6.31
N ALA A 24 2.29 5.72 -5.93
CA ALA A 24 0.87 5.96 -5.78
C ALA A 24 0.58 7.05 -4.75
N TRP A 25 1.21 6.98 -3.58
CA TRP A 25 1.06 7.99 -2.53
C TRP A 25 1.46 9.37 -3.04
N GLN A 26 2.64 9.48 -3.65
CA GLN A 26 3.14 10.75 -4.18
C GLN A 26 2.21 11.34 -5.24
N GLN A 27 1.65 10.52 -6.12
CA GLN A 27 0.70 11.00 -7.13
C GLN A 27 -0.64 11.45 -6.52
N ILE A 28 -1.07 10.83 -5.42
CA ILE A 28 -2.36 11.11 -4.75
C ILE A 28 -2.25 12.33 -3.82
N THR A 29 -1.17 12.43 -3.03
CA THR A 29 -1.02 13.42 -1.96
C THR A 29 -0.03 14.53 -2.30
N GLY A 30 0.89 14.29 -3.25
CA GLY A 30 2.02 15.16 -3.54
C GLY A 30 3.23 14.94 -2.61
N GLU A 31 3.15 14.02 -1.64
CA GLU A 31 4.20 13.79 -0.65
C GLU A 31 5.07 12.56 -0.98
N ASP A 32 6.35 12.61 -0.66
CA ASP A 32 7.24 11.44 -0.80
C ASP A 32 7.17 10.54 0.44
N LEU A 33 6.63 9.33 0.26
CA LEU A 33 6.48 8.33 1.31
C LEU A 33 7.73 7.45 1.50
N THR A 34 8.69 7.51 0.59
CA THR A 34 9.78 6.52 0.48
C THR A 34 10.58 6.37 1.77
N GLN A 35 11.00 7.49 2.36
CA GLN A 35 11.79 7.46 3.59
C GLN A 35 10.97 6.91 4.76
N ARG A 36 9.74 7.39 4.95
CA ARG A 36 8.84 6.95 6.03
C ARG A 36 8.54 5.45 5.94
N LEU A 37 8.26 4.96 4.73
CA LEU A 37 8.00 3.54 4.48
C LEU A 37 9.24 2.68 4.80
N ASN A 38 10.42 3.11 4.35
CA ASN A 38 11.67 2.42 4.65
C ASN A 38 11.96 2.40 6.15
N ASP A 39 11.78 3.51 6.85
CA ASP A 39 12.01 3.56 8.30
C ASP A 39 11.04 2.66 9.06
N PHE A 40 9.77 2.60 8.65
CA PHE A 40 8.79 1.68 9.22
C PHE A 40 9.14 0.20 8.97
N LEU A 41 9.53 -0.15 7.75
CA LEU A 41 9.92 -1.52 7.40
C LEU A 41 11.19 -1.98 8.13
N ASN A 42 12.09 -1.05 8.47
CA ASN A 42 13.30 -1.32 9.25
C ASN A 42 13.08 -1.18 10.78
N GLY A 43 11.87 -0.83 11.23
CA GLY A 43 11.54 -0.69 12.66
C GLY A 43 12.13 0.56 13.32
N HIS A 44 12.54 1.56 12.54
CA HIS A 44 13.13 2.82 13.01
C HIS A 44 12.10 3.93 13.24
N ALA A 45 10.91 3.83 12.64
CA ALA A 45 9.83 4.81 12.81
C ALA A 45 8.46 4.13 12.87
N GLY A 46 7.51 4.79 13.54
CA GLY A 46 6.11 4.39 13.53
C GLY A 46 5.32 5.19 12.51
N PHE A 47 4.35 4.55 11.86
CA PHE A 47 3.20 5.25 11.31
C PHE A 47 2.12 5.35 12.39
N ASP A 48 1.27 6.37 12.30
CA ASP A 48 0.08 6.46 13.14
C ASP A 48 -0.93 5.40 12.70
N VAL A 49 -1.36 4.57 13.65
CA VAL A 49 -2.31 3.47 13.39
C VAL A 49 -3.72 4.03 13.29
N LEU A 50 -4.44 3.65 12.25
CA LEU A 50 -5.86 3.95 12.10
C LEU A 50 -6.70 2.70 12.41
N GLU A 51 -7.83 2.89 13.11
CA GLU A 51 -8.78 1.81 13.39
C GLU A 51 -9.58 1.40 12.14
N GLU A 52 -9.82 2.36 11.26
CA GLU A 52 -10.58 2.20 10.01
C GLU A 52 -9.81 2.83 8.83
N PRO A 53 -10.01 2.35 7.59
CA PRO A 53 -9.33 2.89 6.43
C PRO A 53 -9.92 4.26 6.04
N ILE A 54 -9.10 5.31 6.08
CA ILE A 54 -9.47 6.68 5.69
C ILE A 54 -8.69 7.07 4.44
N SER A 55 -9.36 7.51 3.38
CA SER A 55 -8.69 7.88 2.14
C SER A 55 -7.97 9.25 2.25
N PRO A 56 -6.70 9.39 1.81
CA PRO A 56 -5.77 8.32 1.46
C PRO A 56 -5.05 7.75 2.70
N CYS A 57 -4.90 6.42 2.77
CA CYS A 57 -4.08 5.78 3.81
C CYS A 57 -3.27 4.61 3.27
N ILE A 58 -2.21 4.24 3.98
CA ILE A 58 -1.39 3.06 3.68
C ILE A 58 -2.04 1.84 4.33
N VAL A 59 -2.12 0.75 3.57
CA VAL A 59 -2.65 -0.52 4.04
C VAL A 59 -1.56 -1.57 3.98
N PHE A 60 -1.22 -2.14 5.13
CA PHE A 60 -0.35 -3.30 5.22
C PHE A 60 -1.15 -4.56 5.46
N PHE A 61 -0.76 -5.62 4.76
CA PHE A 61 -1.35 -6.94 4.89
C PHE A 61 -0.34 -7.92 5.46
N LEU A 62 -0.74 -8.70 6.45
CA LEU A 62 0.12 -9.62 7.18
C LEU A 62 -0.45 -11.05 7.13
N ASN A 63 0.42 -12.02 6.84
CA ASN A 63 0.11 -13.46 6.94
C ASN A 63 0.77 -14.14 8.16
N GLY A 64 1.57 -13.39 8.93
CA GLY A 64 2.28 -13.84 10.11
C GLY A 64 2.51 -12.70 11.11
N LYS A 65 3.28 -12.97 12.17
CA LYS A 65 3.50 -12.01 13.27
C LYS A 65 4.58 -10.96 13.00
N GLU A 66 5.54 -11.24 12.12
CA GLU A 66 6.83 -10.54 12.15
C GLU A 66 7.08 -9.56 11.01
N SER A 67 6.42 -9.67 9.86
CA SER A 67 6.63 -8.73 8.75
C SER A 67 5.39 -8.54 7.88
N PRO A 68 5.13 -7.32 7.37
CA PRO A 68 4.13 -7.09 6.34
C PRO A 68 4.45 -7.90 5.09
N THR A 69 3.50 -8.71 4.66
CA THR A 69 3.63 -9.53 3.45
C THR A 69 3.41 -8.69 2.18
N HIS A 70 2.59 -7.65 2.30
CA HIS A 70 2.13 -6.85 1.17
C HIS A 70 1.68 -5.45 1.62
N VAL A 71 1.77 -4.47 0.73
CA VAL A 71 1.37 -3.08 0.97
C VAL A 71 0.56 -2.53 -0.21
N GLY A 72 -0.35 -1.60 0.08
CA GLY A 72 -1.07 -0.83 -0.92
C GLY A 72 -1.56 0.51 -0.36
N VAL A 73 -2.15 1.33 -1.23
CA VAL A 73 -2.71 2.63 -0.89
C VAL A 73 -4.22 2.55 -1.01
N PHE A 74 -4.94 2.84 0.07
CA PHE A 74 -6.39 2.96 0.04
C PHE A 74 -6.76 4.38 -0.38
N PHE A 75 -7.51 4.49 -1.46
CA PHE A 75 -7.91 5.76 -2.07
C PHE A 75 -9.27 5.60 -2.74
N GLU A 76 -10.17 6.56 -2.52
CA GLU A 76 -11.55 6.55 -3.08
C GLU A 76 -12.26 5.19 -2.93
N ASP A 77 -12.33 4.69 -1.69
CA ASP A 77 -13.01 3.45 -1.29
C ASP A 77 -12.42 2.13 -1.86
N LYS A 78 -11.26 2.23 -2.52
CA LYS A 78 -10.59 1.08 -3.14
C LYS A 78 -9.13 1.04 -2.77
N LEU A 79 -8.56 -0.16 -2.87
CA LEU A 79 -7.16 -0.41 -2.68
C LEU A 79 -6.44 -0.40 -4.04
N LEU A 80 -5.48 0.50 -4.17
CA LEU A 80 -4.48 0.47 -5.23
C LEU A 80 -3.26 -0.32 -4.74
N HIS A 81 -2.91 -1.40 -5.43
CA HIS A 81 -1.77 -2.23 -5.05
C HIS A 81 -1.13 -2.92 -6.25
N LEU A 82 0.13 -3.34 -6.10
CA LEU A 82 0.87 -4.07 -7.12
C LEU A 82 1.11 -5.52 -6.72
N SER A 83 0.60 -6.47 -7.50
CA SER A 83 0.89 -7.89 -7.34
C SER A 83 1.75 -8.41 -8.48
N ARG A 84 2.14 -9.70 -8.42
CA ARG A 84 2.80 -10.38 -9.55
C ARG A 84 1.98 -10.38 -10.85
N ARG A 85 0.67 -10.12 -10.76
CA ARG A 85 -0.24 -10.02 -11.92
C ARG A 85 -0.33 -8.61 -12.49
N GLY A 86 0.35 -7.62 -11.90
CA GLY A 86 0.26 -6.21 -12.26
C GLY A 86 -0.46 -5.37 -11.20
N ALA A 87 -0.53 -4.07 -11.46
CA ALA A 87 -1.24 -3.12 -10.63
C ALA A 87 -2.75 -3.30 -10.76
N GLN A 88 -3.45 -3.18 -9.63
CA GLN A 88 -4.88 -3.40 -9.56
C GLN A 88 -5.50 -2.36 -8.62
N TYR A 89 -6.72 -1.96 -8.96
CA TYR A 89 -7.52 -1.05 -8.16
C TYR A 89 -8.85 -1.71 -7.84
N VAL A 90 -8.94 -2.24 -6.62
CA VAL A 90 -9.97 -3.20 -6.23
C VAL A 90 -10.56 -2.86 -4.87
N PRO A 91 -11.83 -3.23 -4.59
CA PRO A 91 -12.40 -3.11 -3.25
C PRO A 91 -11.52 -3.76 -2.20
N LEU A 92 -11.27 -3.04 -1.10
CA LEU A 92 -10.41 -3.49 -0.01
C LEU A 92 -10.88 -4.84 0.57
N GLU A 93 -12.19 -5.06 0.65
CA GLU A 93 -12.79 -6.29 1.20
C GLU A 93 -12.36 -7.55 0.45
N ILE A 94 -12.20 -7.47 -0.88
CA ILE A 94 -11.80 -8.61 -1.72
C ILE A 94 -10.38 -9.05 -1.36
N ILE A 95 -9.48 -8.09 -1.17
CA ILE A 95 -8.08 -8.36 -0.84
C ILE A 95 -7.97 -8.91 0.58
N LYS A 96 -8.69 -8.33 1.54
CA LYS A 96 -8.63 -8.70 2.96
C LYS A 96 -8.92 -10.19 3.20
N MET A 97 -9.78 -10.82 2.39
CA MET A 97 -10.07 -12.26 2.49
C MET A 97 -8.82 -13.14 2.31
N GLY A 98 -7.79 -12.66 1.61
CA GLY A 98 -6.55 -13.39 1.36
C GLY A 98 -5.48 -13.26 2.45
N PHE A 99 -5.73 -12.46 3.50
CA PHE A 99 -4.73 -12.15 4.53
C PHE A 99 -5.27 -12.35 5.94
N ARG A 100 -4.37 -12.69 6.89
CA ARG A 100 -4.76 -12.91 8.28
C ARG A 100 -5.05 -11.61 9.03
N GLN A 101 -4.29 -10.56 8.72
CA GLN A 101 -4.43 -9.27 9.37
C GLN A 101 -4.23 -8.15 8.35
N THR A 102 -4.95 -7.06 8.57
CA THR A 102 -4.85 -5.81 7.81
C THR A 102 -4.68 -4.67 8.81
N ARG A 103 -3.78 -3.74 8.52
CA ARG A 103 -3.51 -2.57 9.35
C ARG A 103 -3.46 -1.33 8.48
N TYR A 104 -3.96 -0.22 9.00
CA TYR A 104 -4.13 1.05 8.28
C TYR A 104 -3.28 2.13 8.94
N TYR A 105 -2.74 3.03 8.14
CA TYR A 105 -1.72 3.97 8.58
C TYR A 105 -1.78 5.30 7.83
N THR A 106 -1.45 6.40 8.51
CA THR A 106 -1.27 7.74 7.92
C THR A 106 0.16 8.26 8.08
#